data_AF-A0A7V5WPR3-F1
#
_entry.id   AF-A0A7V5WPR3-F1
#
_cell.length_a   1.000
_cell.length_b   1.000
_cell.length_c   1.000
_cell.angle_alpha   90.00
_cell.angle_beta   90.00
_cell.angle_gamma   90.00
#
_symmetry.space_group_name_H-M   'P 1'
#
loop_
_entity.id
_entity.type
_entity.pdbx_description
1 polymer ?
#
loop_
_entity_poly.entity_id
_entity_poly.type
_entity_poly.pdbx_seq_one_letter_code
_entity_poly.pdbx_strand_id
1 'polypeptide(L)'
;MRSFSHILMTAGLAKNKKLAKTNYMAFVVGSIIPDLPLIALSSSLFLQYSEQAKAHEIMHYNFENNPLWISLHNTPHSLVVLLPLLLIAWLLKRYKAIDWLYWLALGAILHTVIDIFT
;
A
#
# COMPACT_ATOMS: atom_id res chain seq x y z
N MET A 1 9.84 -2.98 13.08
CA MET A 1 8.62 -3.09 12.23
C MET A 1 7.59 -2.11 12.78
N ARG A 2 7.38 -0.96 12.12
CA ARG A 2 6.36 0.05 12.46
C ARG A 2 5.10 -0.04 11.57
N SER A 3 5.09 -0.99 10.62
CA SER A 3 4.14 -1.06 9.50
C SER A 3 2.66 -1.21 9.86
N PHE A 4 2.30 -2.02 10.87
CA PHE A 4 0.88 -2.17 11.24
C PHE A 4 0.22 -0.87 11.76
N SER A 5 1.03 0.07 12.27
CA SER A 5 0.52 1.36 12.71
C SER A 5 0.02 2.21 11.54
N HIS A 6 0.68 2.14 10.38
CA HIS A 6 0.29 2.90 9.19
C HIS A 6 -1.04 2.42 8.62
N ILE A 7 -1.27 1.10 8.60
CA ILE A 7 -2.56 0.50 8.24
C ILE A 7 -3.68 0.97 9.18
N LEU A 8 -3.45 0.93 10.50
CA LEU A 8 -4.47 1.33 11.47
C LEU A 8 -4.74 2.83 11.45
N MET A 9 -3.71 3.65 11.24
CA MET A 9 -3.84 5.10 11.14
C MET A 9 -4.58 5.52 9.86
N THR A 10 -4.24 4.92 8.71
CA THR A 10 -4.92 5.20 7.43
C THR A 10 -6.36 4.68 7.42
N ALA A 11 -6.61 3.47 7.93
CA ALA A 11 -7.97 2.93 8.07
C ALA A 11 -8.80 3.71 9.12
N GLY A 12 -8.16 4.23 10.17
CA GLY A 12 -8.79 5.10 11.16
C GLY A 12 -9.26 6.42 10.55
N LEU A 13 -8.44 7.06 9.70
CA LEU A 13 -8.80 8.27 8.96
C LEU A 13 -9.95 8.03 7.97
N ALA A 14 -10.05 6.82 7.42
CA ALA A 14 -11.14 6.43 6.53
C ALA A 14 -12.52 6.39 7.23
N LYS A 15 -12.59 6.27 8.57
CA LYS A 15 -13.86 6.32 9.33
C LYS A 15 -14.53 7.71 9.32
N ASN A 16 -13.90 8.72 8.73
CA ASN A 16 -14.54 10.01 8.50
C ASN A 16 -15.85 9.83 7.72
N LYS A 17 -16.97 10.38 8.22
CA LYS A 17 -18.32 10.25 7.61
C LYS A 17 -18.35 10.63 6.13
N LYS A 18 -17.46 11.52 5.69
CA LYS A 18 -17.33 11.94 4.29
C LYS A 18 -16.68 10.85 3.42
N LEU A 19 -15.65 10.17 3.92
CA LEU A 19 -15.05 8.99 3.28
C LEU A 19 -15.96 7.76 3.37
N ALA A 20 -16.67 7.55 4.48
CA ALA A 20 -17.63 6.46 4.62
C ALA A 20 -18.76 6.52 3.58
N LYS A 21 -19.12 7.72 3.10
CA LYS A 21 -20.07 7.92 1.99
C LYS A 21 -19.46 7.70 0.60
N THR A 22 -18.13 7.66 0.46
CA THR A 22 -17.44 7.76 -0.83
C THR A 22 -16.39 6.67 -0.95
N ASN A 23 -16.66 5.62 -1.76
CA ASN A 23 -15.76 4.48 -2.06
C ASN A 23 -14.74 4.12 -0.97
N TYR A 24 -15.20 4.01 0.28
CA TYR A 24 -14.36 3.71 1.46
C TYR A 24 -13.46 2.49 1.23
N MET A 25 -14.00 1.44 0.62
CA MET A 25 -13.26 0.22 0.32
C MET A 25 -12.06 0.48 -0.60
N ALA A 26 -12.21 1.32 -1.62
CA ALA A 26 -11.12 1.65 -2.53
C ALA A 26 -9.97 2.35 -1.80
N PHE A 27 -10.33 3.32 -0.94
CA PHE A 27 -9.36 4.05 -0.13
C PHE A 27 -8.61 3.15 0.84
N VAL A 28 -9.31 2.28 1.57
CA VAL A 28 -8.70 1.32 2.50
C VAL A 28 -7.82 0.30 1.79
N VAL A 29 -8.27 -0.20 0.63
CA VAL A 29 -7.45 -1.09 -0.19
C VAL A 29 -6.19 -0.36 -0.64
N GLY A 30 -6.32 0.87 -1.14
CA GLY A 30 -5.18 1.72 -1.50
C GLY A 30 -4.20 1.95 -0.37
N SER A 31 -4.68 2.11 0.87
CA SER A 31 -3.82 2.35 2.02
C SER A 31 -3.11 1.11 2.58
N ILE A 32 -3.46 -0.09 2.11
CA ILE A 32 -2.86 -1.37 2.55
C ILE A 32 -2.00 -2.00 1.45
N ILE A 33 -2.35 -1.80 0.17
CA ILE A 33 -1.61 -2.37 -0.98
C ILE A 33 -0.08 -2.20 -0.86
N PRO A 34 0.47 -1.04 -0.47
CA PRO A 34 1.92 -0.85 -0.47
C PRO A 34 2.66 -1.82 0.48
N ASP A 35 2.01 -2.24 1.57
CA ASP A 35 2.54 -3.18 2.56
C ASP A 35 2.31 -4.66 2.19
N LEU A 36 1.34 -4.98 1.33
CA LEU A 36 0.96 -6.36 1.03
C LEU A 36 2.13 -7.24 0.56
N PRO A 37 3.05 -6.78 -0.30
CA PRO A 37 4.19 -7.59 -0.74
C PRO A 37 5.12 -7.96 0.42
N LEU A 38 5.41 -7.00 1.32
CA LEU A 38 6.22 -7.23 2.52
C LEU A 38 5.55 -8.23 3.45
N ILE A 39 4.25 -8.06 3.71
CA ILE A 39 3.47 -8.95 4.57
C ILE A 39 3.43 -10.37 3.99
N ALA A 40 3.16 -10.50 2.69
CA ALA A 40 3.07 -11.80 2.03
C ALA A 40 4.40 -12.54 2.05
N LEU A 41 5.49 -11.87 1.64
CA LEU A 41 6.82 -12.48 1.61
C LEU A 41 7.28 -12.85 3.03
N SER A 42 7.18 -11.93 3.98
CA SER A 42 7.57 -12.18 5.38
C SER A 42 6.79 -13.36 5.98
N SER A 43 5.46 -13.35 5.85
CA SER A 43 4.61 -14.40 6.43
C SER A 43 4.93 -15.77 5.84
N SER A 44 5.16 -15.85 4.52
CA SER A 44 5.51 -17.11 3.87
C SER A 44 6.84 -17.68 4.39
N LEU A 45 7.84 -16.83 4.61
CA LEU A 45 9.16 -17.24 5.08
C LEU A 45 9.13 -17.61 6.58
N PHE A 46 8.40 -16.87 7.41
CA PHE A 46 8.25 -17.21 8.83
C PHE A 46 7.48 -18.51 9.07
N LEU A 47 6.58 -18.90 8.15
CA LEU A 47 5.91 -20.20 8.21
C LEU A 47 6.81 -21.34 7.72
N GLN A 48 7.73 -21.05 6.80
CA GLN A 48 8.62 -22.07 6.21
C GLN A 48 9.88 -22.33 7.05
N TYR A 49 10.40 -21.32 7.74
CA TYR A 49 11.64 -21.40 8.50
C TYR A 49 11.37 -21.20 10.00
N SER A 50 11.81 -22.16 10.81
CA SER A 50 11.74 -22.07 12.28
C SER A 50 12.72 -21.04 12.85
N GLU A 51 13.82 -20.79 12.14
CA GLU A 51 14.82 -19.80 12.52
C GLU A 51 14.47 -18.43 11.92
N GLN A 52 14.07 -17.51 12.79
CA GLN A 52 13.64 -16.17 12.40
C GLN A 52 14.74 -15.36 11.70
N ALA A 53 16.01 -15.52 12.12
CA ALA A 53 17.14 -14.83 11.52
C ALA A 53 17.30 -15.21 10.03
N LYS A 54 17.22 -16.50 9.73
CA LYS A 54 17.28 -17.03 8.36
C LYS A 54 16.10 -16.58 7.51
N ALA A 55 14.89 -16.59 8.06
CA ALA A 55 13.71 -16.06 7.37
C ALA A 55 13.89 -14.57 7.01
N HIS A 56 14.45 -13.79 7.93
CA HIS A 56 14.69 -12.37 7.74
C HIS A 56 15.76 -12.08 6.68
N GLU A 57 16.87 -12.82 6.69
CA GLU A 57 17.94 -12.70 5.69
C GLU A 57 17.42 -12.99 4.27
N ILE A 58 16.67 -14.08 4.10
CA ILE A 58 16.08 -14.46 2.82
C ILE A 58 15.06 -13.41 2.37
N MET A 59 14.29 -12.83 3.29
CA MET A 59 13.32 -11.78 2.98
C MET A 59 14.02 -10.55 2.41
N HIS A 60 15.06 -10.05 3.08
CA HIS A 60 15.86 -8.91 2.61
C HIS A 60 16.49 -9.19 1.26
N TYR A 61 17.13 -10.34 1.09
CA TYR A 61 17.75 -10.70 -0.18
C TYR A 61 16.74 -10.67 -1.33
N ASN A 62 15.53 -11.23 -1.12
CA ASN A 62 14.47 -11.19 -2.13
C ASN A 62 13.95 -9.77 -2.38
N PHE A 63 13.80 -8.96 -1.34
CA PHE A 63 13.31 -7.59 -1.47
C PHE A 63 14.28 -6.68 -2.23
N GLU A 64 15.59 -6.94 -2.13
CA GLU A 64 16.62 -6.11 -2.75
C GLU A 64 17.05 -6.60 -4.14
N ASN A 65 16.90 -7.89 -4.44
CA ASN A 65 17.45 -8.49 -5.65
C ASN A 65 16.40 -9.04 -6.62
N ASN A 66 15.14 -9.20 -6.20
CA ASN A 66 14.09 -9.71 -7.07
C ASN A 66 13.27 -8.56 -7.67
N PRO A 67 13.33 -8.32 -8.99
CA PRO A 67 12.60 -7.23 -9.65
C PRO A 67 11.09 -7.25 -9.40
N LEU A 68 10.51 -8.45 -9.19
CA LEU A 68 9.09 -8.59 -8.91
C LEU A 68 8.74 -8.02 -7.52
N TRP A 69 9.49 -8.37 -6.47
CA TRP A 69 9.25 -7.85 -5.12
C TRP A 69 9.51 -6.36 -5.03
N ILE A 70 10.60 -5.90 -5.66
CA ILE A 70 10.93 -4.48 -5.80
C ILE A 70 9.76 -3.73 -6.46
N SER A 71 9.27 -4.22 -7.61
CA SER A 71 8.22 -3.52 -8.36
C SER A 71 6.88 -3.52 -7.62
N LEU A 72 6.51 -4.66 -7.03
CA LEU A 72 5.24 -4.81 -6.30
C LEU A 72 5.17 -3.89 -5.07
N HIS A 73 6.27 -3.67 -4.38
CA HIS A 73 6.31 -2.79 -3.21
C HIS A 73 6.50 -1.32 -3.59
N ASN A 74 7.38 -1.02 -4.55
CA ASN A 74 7.72 0.38 -4.86
C ASN A 74 6.68 1.07 -5.75
N THR A 75 5.99 0.35 -6.64
CA THR A 75 4.99 0.98 -7.54
C THR A 75 3.84 1.61 -6.75
N PRO A 76 3.24 0.91 -5.76
CA PRO A 76 2.18 1.48 -4.93
C PRO A 76 2.67 2.48 -3.88
N HIS A 77 3.99 2.63 -3.68
CA HIS A 77 4.62 3.65 -2.83
C HIS A 77 5.15 4.86 -3.62
N SER A 78 5.24 4.79 -4.94
CA SER A 78 5.92 5.84 -5.71
C SER A 78 5.01 7.03 -5.94
N LEU A 79 5.28 8.17 -5.29
CA LEU A 79 4.56 9.43 -5.55
C LEU A 79 4.65 9.87 -7.03
N VAL A 80 5.76 9.54 -7.70
CA VAL A 80 5.95 9.81 -9.13
C VAL A 80 4.97 9.02 -9.99
N VAL A 81 4.55 7.83 -9.54
CA VAL A 81 3.52 7.02 -10.21
C VAL A 81 2.11 7.41 -9.75
N LEU A 82 1.92 7.59 -8.44
CA LEU A 82 0.62 7.81 -7.84
C LEU A 82 0.04 9.20 -8.14
N LEU A 83 0.86 10.26 -8.23
CA LEU A 83 0.36 11.61 -8.50
C LEU A 83 -0.21 11.75 -9.92
N PRO A 84 0.46 11.29 -10.99
CA PRO A 84 -0.14 11.22 -12.32
C PRO A 84 -1.39 10.35 -12.36
N LEU A 85 -1.36 9.19 -11.69
CA LEU A 85 -2.52 8.30 -11.61
C LEU A 85 -3.73 9.00 -10.97
N LEU A 86 -3.51 9.69 -9.85
CA LEU A 86 -4.55 10.47 -9.16
C LEU A 86 -5.08 11.59 -10.05
N LEU A 87 -4.20 12.31 -10.77
CA LEU A 87 -4.58 13.37 -11.68
C LEU A 87 -5.45 12.86 -12.84
N ILE A 88 -5.02 11.78 -13.50
CA ILE A 88 -5.78 11.14 -14.58
C ILE A 88 -7.14 10.65 -14.04
N ALA A 89 -7.14 10.00 -12.88
CA ALA A 89 -8.37 9.50 -12.27
C ALA A 89 -9.31 10.64 -11.88
N TRP A 90 -8.79 11.77 -11.41
CA TRP A 90 -9.57 12.96 -11.09
C TRP A 90 -10.24 13.57 -12.34
N LEU A 91 -9.51 13.67 -13.46
CA LEU A 91 -10.04 14.17 -14.73
C LEU A 91 -11.13 13.26 -15.32
N LEU A 92 -11.03 11.96 -15.09
CA LEU A 92 -11.91 10.95 -15.67
C LEU A 92 -12.91 10.34 -14.66
N LYS A 93 -13.05 10.91 -13.46
CA LYS A 93 -13.87 10.38 -12.35
C LYS A 93 -15.37 10.21 -12.66
N ARG A 94 -15.84 10.72 -13.81
CA ARG A 94 -17.21 10.49 -14.30
C ARG A 94 -17.53 9.00 -14.52
N TYR A 95 -16.51 8.16 -14.69
CA TYR A 95 -16.65 6.71 -14.80
C TYR A 95 -16.48 6.05 -13.44
N LYS A 96 -17.40 5.18 -13.03
CA LYS A 96 -17.38 4.51 -11.71
C LYS A 96 -16.06 3.77 -11.40
N ALA A 97 -15.50 3.08 -12.39
CA ALA A 97 -14.22 2.38 -12.23
C ALA A 97 -13.06 3.35 -11.96
N ILE A 98 -13.11 4.54 -12.56
CA ILE A 98 -12.09 5.57 -12.39
C ILE A 98 -12.26 6.31 -11.06
N ASP A 99 -13.48 6.52 -10.61
CA ASP A 99 -13.74 7.03 -9.26
C ASP A 99 -13.15 6.07 -8.22
N TRP A 100 -13.34 4.76 -8.38
CA TRP A 100 -12.69 3.76 -7.52
C TRP A 100 -11.16 3.87 -7.55
N LEU A 101 -10.55 4.01 -8.73
CA LEU A 101 -9.11 4.18 -8.90
C LEU A 101 -8.58 5.48 -8.26
N TYR A 102 -9.35 6.57 -8.32
CA TYR A 102 -9.03 7.83 -7.65
C TYR A 102 -8.92 7.63 -6.14
N TRP A 103 -9.90 6.97 -5.53
CA TRP A 103 -9.89 6.70 -4.10
C TRP A 103 -8.78 5.74 -3.69
N LEU A 104 -8.48 4.73 -4.52
CA LEU A 104 -7.34 3.84 -4.31
C LEU A 104 -6.02 4.61 -4.33
N ALA A 105 -5.78 5.42 -5.36
CA ALA A 105 -4.56 6.23 -5.47
C ALA A 105 -4.42 7.19 -4.28
N LEU A 106 -5.52 7.80 -3.84
CA LEU A 106 -5.54 8.69 -2.69
C LEU A 106 -5.17 7.97 -1.38
N GLY A 107 -5.68 6.74 -1.18
CA GLY A 107 -5.31 5.91 -0.03
C GLY A 107 -3.83 5.52 -0.03
N ALA A 108 -3.30 5.13 -1.19
CA ALA A 108 -1.89 4.79 -1.36
C ALA A 108 -0.96 5.99 -1.16
N ILE A 109 -1.36 7.17 -1.65
CA ILE A 109 -0.61 8.43 -1.40
C ILE A 109 -0.59 8.75 0.08
N LEU A 110 -1.73 8.65 0.77
CA LEU A 110 -1.76 8.92 2.20
C LEU A 110 -0.86 7.95 2.97
N HIS A 111 -0.93 6.66 2.65
CA HIS A 111 -0.03 5.67 3.21
C HIS A 111 1.44 6.06 3.00
N THR A 112 1.81 6.36 1.75
CA THR A 112 3.18 6.75 1.38
C THR A 112 3.64 8.00 2.12
N VAL A 113 2.79 9.02 2.24
CA VAL A 113 3.12 10.26 2.94
C VAL A 113 3.38 9.99 4.42
N ILE A 114 2.51 9.19 5.06
CA ILE A 114 2.72 8.82 6.47
C ILE A 114 4.05 8.07 6.62
N ASP A 115 4.30 7.08 5.77
CA ASP A 115 5.51 6.24 5.80
C ASP A 115 6.80 7.07 5.62
N ILE A 116 6.80 8.08 4.75
CA ILE A 116 7.94 9.00 4.58
C ILE A 116 8.24 9.81 5.87
N PHE A 117 7.21 10.15 6.64
CA PHE A 117 7.35 11.03 7.82
C PHE A 117 7.53 10.28 9.14
N THR A 118 7.55 8.95 9.16
CA THR A 118 7.56 8.11 10.39
C THR A 118 8.64 7.05 10.40
#